data_AF-A0A327W179-F1
#
_entry.id   AF-A0A327W179-F1
#
_cell.length_a   1.000
_cell.length_b   1.000
_cell.length_c   1.000
_cell.angle_alpha   90.00
_cell.angle_beta   90.00
_cell.angle_gamma   90.00
#
_symmetry.space_group_name_H-M   'P 1'
#
loop_
_entity.id
_entity.type
_entity.pdbx_description
1 polymer ?
#
loop_
_entity_poly.entity_id
_entity_poly.type
_entity_poly.pdbx_seq_one_letter_code
_entity_poly.pdbx_strand_id
1 'polypeptide(L)' 'MIKRPHLLWLLVPFVLYIGALPFVNRVEPVLLGLPFLFVWLLAATLLTPVAVWLTWRGDRRHKGAGHE' A
#
# COMPACT_ATOMS: atom_id res chain seq x y z
N MET A 1 11.13 6.97 -18.78
CA MET A 1 9.73 7.46 -18.71
C MET A 1 8.81 6.31 -18.34
N ILE A 2 8.21 6.33 -17.15
CA ILE A 2 7.25 5.30 -16.72
C ILE A 2 5.94 5.56 -17.47
N LYS A 3 5.58 4.69 -18.42
CA LYS A 3 4.38 4.86 -19.25
C LYS A 3 3.06 4.64 -18.49
N ARG A 4 3.10 4.09 -17.27
CA ARG A 4 1.92 3.75 -16.46
C ARG A 4 2.17 4.00 -14.95
N PRO A 5 2.18 5.27 -14.49
CA PRO A 5 2.53 5.59 -13.11
C PRO A 5 1.54 5.02 -12.09
N HIS A 6 0.29 4.74 -12.49
CA HIS A 6 -0.72 4.12 -11.62
C HIS A 6 -0.35 2.69 -11.19
N LEU A 7 0.53 1.99 -11.91
CA LEU A 7 1.01 0.66 -11.50
C LEU A 7 1.94 0.74 -10.27
N LEU A 8 2.51 1.91 -9.96
CA LEU A 8 3.34 2.09 -8.77
C LEU A 8 2.55 1.84 -7.48
N TRP A 9 1.23 2.02 -7.49
CA TRP A 9 0.37 1.69 -6.36
C TRP A 9 0.42 0.19 -6.01
N LEU A 10 0.71 -0.71 -6.95
CA LEU A 10 0.90 -2.14 -6.62
C LEU A 10 2.16 -2.40 -5.78
N LEU A 11 3.10 -1.46 -5.70
CA LEU A 11 4.28 -1.61 -4.85
C LEU A 11 3.98 -1.32 -3.38
N VAL A 12 2.88 -0.65 -3.09
CA VAL A 12 2.48 -0.27 -1.72
C VAL A 12 2.45 -1.46 -0.76
N PRO A 13 1.78 -2.60 -1.03
CA PRO A 13 1.79 -3.74 -0.11
C PRO A 13 3.23 -4.23 0.15
N PHE A 14 4.08 -4.34 -0.87
CA PHE A 14 5.47 -4.78 -0.71
C PHE A 14 6.26 -3.87 0.22
N VAL A 15 6.16 -2.54 0.00
CA VAL A 15 6.84 -1.56 0.84
C VAL A 15 6.33 -1.62 2.29
N LEU A 16 5.02 -1.79 2.49
CA LEU A 16 4.43 -1.89 3.83
C LEU A 16 4.89 -3.15 4.56
N TYR A 17 4.97 -4.31 3.89
CA TYR A 17 5.44 -5.55 4.51
C TYR A 17 6.96 -5.58 4.73
N ILE A 18 7.76 -5.06 3.80
CA ILE A 18 9.22 -4.92 4.00
C ILE A 18 9.51 -3.94 5.14
N GLY A 19 8.75 -2.84 5.21
CA GLY A 19 8.83 -1.86 6.29
C GLY A 19 8.49 -2.43 7.67
N ALA A 20 7.80 -3.57 7.75
CA ALA A 20 7.51 -4.24 9.02
C ALA A 20 8.72 -5.01 9.58
N LEU A 21 9.68 -5.42 8.73
CA LEU A 21 10.81 -6.28 9.12
C LEU A 21 11.63 -5.75 10.31
N PRO A 22 11.95 -4.44 10.43
CA PRO A 22 12.69 -3.93 11.58
C PRO A 22 11.94 -4.05 12.92
N PHE A 23 10.61 -4.24 12.89
CA PHE A 23 9.73 -4.20 14.05
C PHE A 23 9.24 -5.59 14.49
N VAL A 24 9.55 -6.66 13.76
CA VAL A 24 9.03 -8.01 14.06
C VAL A 24 9.49 -8.55 15.42
N ASN A 25 10.64 -8.12 15.90
CA ASN A 25 11.22 -8.55 17.18
C ASN A 25 11.18 -7.45 18.25
N ARG A 26 10.32 -6.44 18.09
CA ARG A 26 10.19 -5.33 19.03
C ARG A 26 8.71 -5.13 19.36
N VAL A 27 8.39 -5.22 20.66
CA VAL A 27 7.03 -4.94 21.16
C VAL A 27 6.83 -3.44 21.36
N GLU A 28 7.90 -2.71 21.65
CA GLU A 28 7.92 -1.26 21.72
C GLU A 28 8.21 -0.66 20.33
N PRO A 29 7.53 0.44 19.95
CA PRO A 29 6.58 1.22 20.76
C PRO A 29 5.17 0.64 20.80
N VAL A 30 4.40 1.03 21.81
CA VAL A 30 2.97 0.68 21.94
C VAL A 30 2.13 1.88 21.51
N LEU A 31 1.17 1.67 20.61
CA LEU A 31 0.25 2.70 20.12
C LEU A 31 -1.18 2.33 20.51
N LEU A 32 -1.86 3.21 21.25
CA LEU A 32 -3.24 2.97 21.73
C LEU A 32 -3.42 1.65 22.52
N GLY A 33 -2.36 1.20 23.21
CA GLY A 33 -2.35 -0.07 23.95
C GLY A 33 -2.06 -1.32 23.11
N LEU A 34 -1.81 -1.17 21.81
CA LEU A 34 -1.42 -2.25 20.90
C LEU A 34 0.07 -2.16 20.52
N PRO A 35 0.79 -3.29 20.36
CA PRO A 35 2.15 -3.25 19.83
C PRO A 35 2.16 -2.59 18.45
N PHE A 36 3.16 -1.76 18.15
CA PHE A 36 3.24 -1.01 16.90
C PHE A 36 3.09 -1.90 15.66
N LEU A 37 3.70 -3.10 15.69
CA LEU A 37 3.59 -4.06 14.59
C LEU A 37 2.14 -4.45 14.28
N PHE A 38 1.27 -4.59 15.29
CA PHE A 38 -0.14 -4.89 15.08
C PHE A 38 -0.85 -3.74 14.36
N VAL A 39 -0.65 -2.51 14.82
CA VAL A 39 -1.25 -1.33 14.18
C VAL A 39 -0.74 -1.19 12.75
N TRP A 40 0.55 -1.42 12.53
CA TRP A 40 1.18 -1.37 11.22
C TRP A 40 0.58 -2.42 10.27
N LEU A 41 0.42 -3.67 10.73
CA LEU A 41 -0.17 -4.73 9.92
C LEU A 41 -1.65 -4.49 9.62
N LEU A 42 -2.40 -3.92 10.58
CA LEU A 42 -3.79 -3.52 10.35
C LEU A 42 -3.86 -2.42 9.27
N ALA A 43 -3.01 -1.40 9.38
CA ALA A 43 -2.89 -0.35 8.38
C ALA A 43 -2.50 -0.93 7.02
N ALA A 44 -1.54 -1.85 6.96
CA ALA A 44 -1.13 -2.51 5.72
C ALA A 44 -2.27 -3.30 5.07
N THR A 45 -3.06 -4.00 5.88
CA THR A 45 -4.25 -4.74 5.44
C THR A 45 -5.29 -3.81 4.83
N LEU A 46 -5.54 -2.64 5.43
CA LEU A 46 -6.50 -1.65 4.92
C LEU A 46 -5.99 -0.87 3.70
N LEU A 47 -4.69 -0.55 3.67
CA LEU A 47 -4.07 0.22 2.60
C LEU A 47 -3.88 -0.59 1.31
N THR A 48 -3.74 -1.92 1.42
CA THR A 48 -3.59 -2.82 0.26
C THR A 48 -4.76 -2.73 -0.72
N PRO A 49 -6.03 -2.95 -0.32
CA PRO A 49 -7.17 -2.81 -1.23
C PRO A 49 -7.34 -1.37 -1.74
N VAL A 50 -6.99 -0.36 -0.95
CA VAL A 50 -7.00 1.05 -1.39
C VAL A 50 -6.01 1.27 -2.53
N ALA A 51 -4.80 0.72 -2.42
CA ALA A 51 -3.79 0.82 -3.46
C ALA A 51 -4.20 0.09 -4.76
N VAL A 52 -4.82 -1.09 -4.63
CA VAL A 52 -5.40 -1.80 -5.78
C VAL A 52 -6.52 -0.98 -6.43
N TRP A 53 -7.40 -0.39 -5.64
CA TRP A 53 -8.47 0.47 -6.14
C TRP A 53 -7.94 1.72 -6.86
N LEU A 54 -6.89 2.36 -6.34
CA LEU A 54 -6.22 3.49 -6.98
C LEU A 54 -5.58 3.10 -8.31
N THR A 55 -4.97 1.92 -8.37
CA THR A 55 -4.44 1.36 -9.63
C THR A 55 -5.57 1.22 -10.65
N TRP A 56 -6.68 0.57 -10.27
CA TRP A 56 -7.82 0.34 -11.15
C TRP A 56 -8.46 1.65 -11.64
N ARG A 57 -8.60 2.64 -10.75
CA ARG A 57 -9.10 3.97 -11.08
C ARG A 57 -8.19 4.68 -12.10
N GLY A 58 -6.87 4.54 -11.94
CA GLY A 58 -5.87 5.09 -12.86
C GLY A 58 -5.88 4.41 -14.24
N ASP A 59 -6.01 3.08 -14.29
CA ASP A 59 -6.10 2.31 -15.55
C ASP A 59 -7.37 2.68 -16.32
N ARG A 60 -8.51 2.87 -15.64
CA ARG A 60 -9.76 3.34 -16.27
C ARG A 60 -9.63 4.72 -16.93
N ARG A 61 -8.91 5.66 -16.30
CA ARG A 61 -8.68 6.99 -16.90
C ARG A 61 -7.79 6.93 -18.14
N HIS A 62 -6.80 6.03 -18.16
CA HIS A 62 -5.92 5.86 -19.30
C HIS A 62 -6.61 5.14 -20.48
N LYS A 63 -7.54 4.22 -20.22
CA LYS A 63 -8.32 3.54 -21.29
C LYS A 63 -9.32 4.47 -21.99
N GLY A 64 -9.87 5.47 -21.30
CA GLY A 64 -10.76 6.46 -21.90
C GLY A 64 -10.08 7.45 -22.86
N ALA A 65 -8.77 7.66 -22.72
CA ALA A 65 -8.01 8.60 -23.55
C ALA A 65 -7.41 7.98 -24.83
N GLY A 66 -7.64 6.68 -25.08
CA GLY A 66 -7.12 5.97 -26.26
C GLY A 66 -8.20 5.60 -27.28
N HIS A 67 -9.41 6.16 -27.17
CA HIS A 67 -10.57 5.94 -28.04
C HIS A 67 -11.02 7.24 -28.76
N GLU A 68 -10.08 8.16 -29.01
CA GLU A 68 -10.23 9.30 -29.93
C GLU A 68 -9.09 9.27 -30.94
#